data_AF-A0A2U3LHF1-F1
#
_entry.id   AF-A0A2U3LHF1-F1
#
_cell.length_a   1.000
_cell.length_b   1.000
_cell.length_c   1.000
_cell.angle_alpha   90.00
_cell.angle_beta   90.00
_cell.angle_gamma   90.00
#
_symmetry.space_group_name_H-M   'P 1'
#
loop_
_entity.id
_entity.type
_entity.pdbx_description
1 polymer ?
#
loop_
_entity_poly.entity_id
_entity_poly.type
_entity_poly.pdbx_seq_one_letter_code
_entity_poly.pdbx_strand_id
1 'polypeptide(L)'
;MSYNPTNWLDRISANPGQFTATGSVPGNVILSLNDSPTQAGTQFTAAHMNNIESGIAALDEGNITGPISTVGIAGATATSRYVGATTSGAPTTGTFLVGDWAIDQSGFIWICVTAGTPGTWAKPGNTGYQIITSTGIFIVPLGIVCIYVELIGGGGGGAGATGGIYAQGAAGAGAGGYVAGWLHVTPLQVITGVIGAGGTAGNGSSTGIGAAGGVGGSTTFLTFTAYGGNQSLPGAGAASTAGVGGLGLGAPLITQGQTGNQVSTPPGGLGGNAANGAYTYGEGGQGGSGQNNNVGTNGVAGGNGAIIVTW
;
A
#
# COMPACT_ATOMS: atom_id res chain seq x y z
N MET A 1 10.83 46.55 23.05
CA MET A 1 10.03 47.57 22.34
C MET A 1 9.05 48.17 23.32
N SER A 2 9.11 49.48 23.57
CA SER A 2 8.19 50.17 24.48
C SER A 2 6.87 50.41 23.75
N TYR A 3 5.80 49.78 24.21
CA TYR A 3 4.46 50.00 23.67
C TYR A 3 3.95 51.34 24.19
N ASN A 4 3.75 52.30 23.27
CA ASN A 4 3.26 53.63 23.59
C ASN A 4 1.85 53.76 22.99
N PRO A 5 0.77 53.44 23.75
CA PRO A 5 -0.59 53.48 23.22
C PRO A 5 -1.01 54.94 23.01
N THR A 6 -0.86 55.43 21.78
CA THR A 6 -1.50 56.67 21.36
C THR A 6 -2.93 56.35 20.96
N ASN A 7 -3.84 56.69 21.88
CA ASN A 7 -5.29 56.74 21.71
C ASN A 7 -6.02 55.42 22.01
N TRP A 8 -6.34 55.23 23.30
CA TRP A 8 -7.58 54.55 23.68
C TRP A 8 -8.76 55.41 23.19
N LEU A 9 -9.18 55.20 21.94
CA LEU A 9 -10.49 55.65 21.49
C LEU A 9 -11.52 54.71 22.10
N ASP A 10 -11.96 55.08 23.29
CA ASP A 10 -13.05 54.42 23.97
C ASP A 10 -14.30 54.42 23.06
N ARG A 11 -14.96 53.26 22.96
CA ARG A 11 -16.24 53.10 22.25
C ARG A 11 -17.40 53.81 22.97
N ILE A 12 -17.11 54.67 23.94
CA ILE A 12 -18.05 55.59 24.60
C ILE A 12 -18.26 56.85 23.73
N SER A 13 -18.69 56.67 22.48
CA SER A 13 -19.09 57.80 21.62
C SER A 13 -20.60 57.88 21.37
N ALA A 14 -21.41 57.00 21.96
CA ALA A 14 -22.86 57.11 21.86
C ALA A 14 -23.45 58.18 22.81
N ASN A 15 -22.75 58.55 23.89
CA ASN A 15 -23.24 59.54 24.87
C ASN A 15 -22.12 60.51 25.31
N PRO A 16 -21.92 61.63 24.57
CA PRO A 16 -21.06 62.71 25.01
C PRO A 16 -21.46 63.19 26.41
N GLY A 17 -20.53 63.14 27.38
CA GLY A 17 -20.78 63.60 28.76
C GLY A 17 -20.98 62.49 29.80
N GLN A 18 -20.79 61.21 29.45
CA GLN A 18 -20.87 60.11 30.43
C GLN A 18 -19.79 60.18 31.53
N PHE A 19 -18.68 60.88 31.28
CA PHE A 19 -17.62 61.09 32.25
C PHE A 19 -17.33 62.58 32.43
N THR A 20 -17.00 62.96 33.67
CA THR A 20 -16.34 64.23 33.97
C THR A 20 -14.91 63.97 34.40
N ALA A 21 -13.97 64.66 33.77
CA ALA A 21 -12.56 64.62 34.13
C ALA A 21 -12.21 65.85 34.97
N THR A 22 -11.50 65.66 36.08
CA THR A 22 -10.93 66.74 36.88
C THR A 22 -9.45 66.47 37.13
N GLY A 23 -8.64 67.52 37.22
CA GLY A 23 -7.17 67.44 37.29
C GLY A 23 -6.48 67.97 36.04
N SER A 24 -5.14 67.95 36.05
CA SER A 24 -4.30 68.49 34.98
C SER A 24 -3.09 67.59 34.75
N VAL A 25 -2.61 67.52 33.50
CA VAL A 25 -1.37 66.81 33.16
C VAL A 25 -0.21 67.82 33.09
N PRO A 26 0.95 67.56 33.71
CA PRO A 26 1.29 66.37 34.48
C PRO A 26 0.68 66.39 35.89
N GLY A 27 -0.04 65.33 36.26
CA GLY A 27 -0.75 65.21 37.54
C GLY A 27 -1.84 64.14 37.49
N ASN A 28 -2.49 63.89 38.63
CA ASN A 28 -3.59 62.92 38.71
C ASN A 28 -4.83 63.49 38.01
N VAL A 29 -5.38 62.73 37.06
CA VAL A 29 -6.70 62.98 36.47
C VAL A 29 -7.69 62.02 37.10
N ILE A 30 -8.76 62.54 37.70
CA ILE A 30 -9.88 61.75 38.22
C ILE A 30 -11.00 61.78 37.20
N LEU A 31 -11.43 60.61 36.75
CA LEU A 31 -12.60 60.44 35.89
C LEU A 31 -13.78 59.96 36.74
N SER A 32 -14.86 60.73 36.77
CA SER A 32 -16.11 60.36 37.45
C SER A 32 -17.17 60.02 36.40
N LEU A 33 -17.85 58.89 36.54
CA LEU A 33 -19.04 58.59 35.73
C LEU A 33 -20.22 59.46 36.20
N ASN A 34 -20.88 60.12 35.26
CA ASN A 34 -22.05 60.96 35.50
C ASN A 34 -23.38 60.17 35.49
N ASP A 35 -23.32 58.87 35.23
CA ASP A 35 -24.45 57.93 35.24
C ASP A 35 -24.42 57.08 36.53
N SER A 36 -25.61 56.69 37.00
CA SER A 36 -25.80 55.59 37.95
C SER A 36 -26.06 54.31 37.16
N PRO A 37 -25.02 53.51 36.81
CA PRO A 37 -25.19 52.34 35.95
C PRO A 37 -26.25 51.40 36.56
N THR A 38 -27.40 51.29 35.90
CA THR A 38 -28.56 50.52 36.38
C THR A 38 -28.52 49.05 36.00
N GLN A 39 -27.53 48.63 35.21
CA GLN A 39 -27.34 47.22 34.91
C GLN A 39 -26.45 46.60 36.00
N ALA A 40 -27.08 45.96 36.98
CA ALA A 40 -26.43 45.06 37.93
C ALA A 40 -25.95 43.79 37.19
N GLY A 41 -24.97 43.96 36.30
CA GLY A 41 -24.15 42.85 35.83
C GLY A 41 -23.25 42.37 36.95
N THR A 42 -22.89 41.09 36.94
CA THR A 42 -21.90 40.52 37.87
C THR A 42 -20.65 41.40 37.86
N GLN A 43 -20.22 41.90 39.02
CA GLN A 43 -19.00 42.71 39.11
C GLN A 43 -17.82 41.93 38.53
N PHE A 44 -17.20 42.46 37.48
CA PHE A 44 -15.89 42.03 37.04
C PHE A 44 -14.87 42.65 37.99
N THR A 45 -14.32 41.85 38.89
CA THR A 45 -13.26 42.30 39.78
C THR A 45 -11.97 42.48 38.99
N ALA A 46 -11.03 43.28 39.51
CA ALA A 46 -9.67 43.34 38.95
C ALA A 46 -9.04 41.94 38.86
N ALA A 47 -9.38 41.02 39.78
CA ALA A 47 -8.95 39.64 39.72
C ALA A 47 -9.52 38.90 38.49
N HIS A 48 -10.77 39.15 38.08
CA HIS A 48 -11.31 38.58 36.84
C HIS A 48 -10.57 39.09 35.59
N MET A 49 -10.22 40.38 35.53
CA MET A 49 -9.44 40.91 34.40
C MET A 49 -8.03 40.31 34.38
N ASN A 50 -7.36 40.22 35.52
CA ASN A 50 -6.05 39.58 35.63
C ASN A 50 -6.08 38.10 35.25
N ASN A 51 -7.18 37.40 35.52
CA ASN A 51 -7.37 36.00 35.13
C ASN A 51 -7.61 35.85 33.63
N ILE A 52 -8.31 36.80 32.99
CA ILE A 52 -8.50 36.83 31.53
C ILE A 52 -7.16 37.15 30.85
N GLU A 53 -6.44 38.15 31.33
CA GLU A 53 -5.12 38.51 30.81
C GLU A 53 -4.11 37.40 31.03
N SER A 54 -4.12 36.73 32.20
CA SER A 54 -3.28 35.55 32.44
C SER A 54 -3.67 34.38 31.56
N GLY A 55 -4.97 34.16 31.31
CA GLY A 55 -5.45 33.10 30.43
C GLY A 55 -5.10 33.33 28.96
N ILE A 56 -5.14 34.59 28.51
CA ILE A 56 -4.75 34.99 27.15
C ILE A 56 -3.22 35.01 27.02
N ALA A 57 -2.49 35.47 28.04
CA ALA A 57 -1.02 35.46 28.03
C ALA A 57 -0.45 34.04 28.14
N ALA A 58 -1.18 33.11 28.76
CA ALA A 58 -0.84 31.68 28.76
C ALA A 58 -1.01 31.03 27.37
N LEU A 59 -1.74 31.67 26.44
CA LEU A 59 -1.71 31.35 25.01
C LEU A 59 -0.51 32.11 24.38
N ASP A 60 0.69 31.61 24.65
CA ASP A 60 2.00 32.17 24.28
C ASP A 60 2.08 32.70 22.83
N GLU A 61 1.85 34.00 22.61
CA GLU A 61 1.86 34.64 21.29
C GLU A 61 0.91 33.98 20.25
N GLY A 62 -0.15 33.31 20.71
CA GLY A 62 -1.05 32.53 19.85
C GLY A 62 -0.60 31.10 19.57
N ASN A 63 0.50 30.65 20.18
CA ASN A 63 0.93 29.25 20.16
C ASN A 63 0.33 28.51 21.35
N ILE A 64 -0.18 27.30 21.08
CA ILE A 64 -0.51 26.35 22.14
C ILE A 64 0.77 25.60 22.47
N THR A 65 1.46 26.02 23.52
CA THR A 65 2.69 25.38 24.02
C THR A 65 2.34 24.15 24.87
N GLY A 66 2.03 23.05 24.19
CA GLY A 66 1.71 21.77 24.82
C GLY A 66 0.84 20.88 23.96
N PRO A 67 0.64 19.61 24.34
CA PRO A 67 -0.24 18.71 23.61
C PRO A 67 -1.69 19.23 23.65
N ILE A 68 -2.29 19.39 22.48
CA ILE A 68 -3.72 19.70 22.37
C ILE A 68 -4.47 18.40 22.65
N SER A 69 -5.16 18.35 23.79
CA SER A 69 -6.03 17.24 24.17
C SER A 69 -7.49 17.65 23.94
N THR A 70 -8.24 16.82 23.24
CA THR A 70 -9.70 16.97 23.15
C THR A 70 -10.37 15.94 24.06
N VAL A 71 -11.46 16.32 24.75
CA VAL A 71 -12.17 15.42 25.67
C VAL A 71 -13.11 14.45 24.91
N GLY A 72 -13.08 14.48 23.56
CA GLY A 72 -14.01 13.75 22.71
C GLY A 72 -15.45 14.26 22.84
N ILE A 73 -16.26 14.01 21.81
CA ILE A 73 -17.72 14.14 21.90
C ILE A 73 -18.30 12.82 22.45
N ALA A 74 -19.58 12.81 22.86
CA ALA A 74 -20.24 11.56 23.26
C ALA A 74 -20.07 10.46 22.18
N GLY A 75 -19.47 9.32 22.55
CA GLY A 75 -19.09 8.24 21.64
C GLY A 75 -17.58 8.13 21.34
N ALA A 76 -16.81 9.21 21.51
CA ALA A 76 -15.35 9.20 21.45
C ALA A 76 -14.78 9.16 22.88
N THR A 77 -14.82 7.98 23.50
CA THR A 77 -14.47 7.81 24.94
C THR A 77 -12.97 7.77 25.19
N ALA A 78 -12.15 7.63 24.15
CA ALA A 78 -10.70 7.63 24.26
C ALA A 78 -10.15 9.03 23.95
N THR A 79 -9.30 9.54 24.84
CA THR A 79 -8.57 10.79 24.61
C THR A 79 -7.52 10.60 23.52
N SER A 80 -7.43 11.55 22.59
CA SER A 80 -6.37 11.63 21.59
C SER A 80 -5.71 13.01 21.65
N ARG A 81 -4.38 13.04 21.49
CA ARG A 81 -3.59 14.27 21.54
C ARG A 81 -2.69 14.39 20.32
N TYR A 82 -2.56 15.60 19.78
CA TYR A 82 -1.43 15.91 18.90
C TYR A 82 -0.19 16.13 19.79
N VAL A 83 0.84 15.33 19.61
CA VAL A 83 2.05 15.36 20.46
C VAL A 83 3.28 15.96 19.78
N GLY A 84 3.10 16.54 18.59
CA GLY A 84 4.15 17.24 17.85
C GLY A 84 4.61 16.52 16.59
N ALA A 85 5.85 16.81 16.18
CA ALA A 85 6.43 16.31 14.94
C ALA A 85 7.86 15.79 15.11
N THR A 86 8.27 14.85 14.26
CA THR A 86 9.64 14.31 14.17
C THR A 86 10.23 14.59 12.79
N THR A 87 11.56 14.50 12.66
CA THR A 87 12.23 14.59 11.34
C THR A 87 11.90 13.38 10.46
N SER A 88 11.90 12.18 11.04
CA SER A 88 11.55 10.93 10.36
C SER A 88 11.14 9.90 11.40
N GLY A 89 10.14 9.07 11.08
CA GLY A 89 9.73 7.99 11.97
C GLY A 89 8.86 8.47 13.13
N ALA A 90 8.37 7.52 13.92
CA ALA A 90 7.59 7.84 15.11
C ALA A 90 8.47 8.46 16.24
N PRO A 91 7.87 9.19 17.20
CA PRO A 91 8.58 9.65 18.39
C PRO A 91 9.25 8.51 19.18
N THR A 92 10.54 8.66 19.46
CA THR A 92 11.36 7.67 20.19
C THR A 92 11.57 8.03 21.67
N THR A 93 11.13 9.20 22.11
CA THR A 93 11.22 9.69 23.49
C THR A 93 9.91 10.37 23.90
N GLY A 94 9.60 10.40 25.21
CA GLY A 94 8.36 10.98 25.73
C GLY A 94 7.35 9.93 26.20
N THR A 95 6.35 10.36 26.98
CA THR A 95 5.28 9.48 27.50
C THR A 95 4.01 9.68 26.69
N PHE A 96 3.56 8.61 26.05
CA PHE A 96 2.44 8.64 25.10
C PHE A 96 1.30 7.74 25.56
N LEU A 97 0.08 8.15 25.24
CA LEU A 97 -1.15 7.41 25.44
C LEU A 97 -1.61 6.79 24.12
N VAL A 98 -2.41 5.72 24.21
CA VAL A 98 -3.04 5.13 23.01
C VAL A 98 -3.92 6.20 22.34
N GLY A 99 -3.78 6.36 21.03
CA GLY A 99 -4.50 7.36 20.25
C GLY A 99 -3.80 8.72 20.14
N ASP A 100 -2.68 8.94 20.85
CA ASP A 100 -1.81 10.08 20.55
C ASP A 100 -1.35 9.99 19.09
N TRP A 101 -1.25 11.14 18.42
CA TRP A 101 -0.73 11.20 17.06
C TRP A 101 0.35 12.26 16.90
N ALA A 102 1.30 11.94 16.03
CA ALA A 102 2.40 12.81 15.62
C ALA A 102 2.51 12.79 14.10
N ILE A 103 3.13 13.81 13.53
CA ILE A 103 3.51 13.82 12.11
C ILE A 103 5.02 13.69 11.98
N ASP A 104 5.51 13.12 10.88
CA ASP A 104 6.92 13.27 10.51
C ASP A 104 7.08 14.18 9.29
N GLN A 105 8.27 14.75 9.13
CA GLN A 105 8.59 15.62 7.98
C GLN A 105 8.66 14.88 6.64
N SER A 106 8.51 13.55 6.64
CA SER A 106 8.33 12.74 5.43
C SER A 106 6.86 12.65 4.99
N GLY A 107 5.94 13.25 5.73
CA GLY A 107 4.52 13.30 5.42
C GLY A 107 3.70 12.16 6.01
N PHE A 108 4.26 11.36 6.91
CA PHE A 108 3.49 10.30 7.59
C PHE A 108 2.85 10.81 8.88
N ILE A 109 1.63 10.34 9.12
CA ILE A 109 1.00 10.39 10.44
C ILE A 109 1.44 9.13 11.20
N TRP A 110 1.67 9.26 12.49
CA TRP A 110 1.94 8.17 13.40
C TRP A 110 0.91 8.20 14.50
N ILE A 111 0.29 7.06 14.80
CA ILE A 111 -0.66 6.89 15.90
C ILE A 111 -0.06 5.93 16.92
N CYS A 112 0.01 6.35 18.18
CA CYS A 112 0.42 5.51 19.28
C CYS A 112 -0.65 4.44 19.51
N VAL A 113 -0.31 3.17 19.26
CA VAL A 113 -1.20 2.03 19.43
C VAL A 113 -1.03 1.34 20.79
N THR A 114 0.12 1.56 21.43
CA THR A 114 0.41 1.07 22.79
C THR A 114 1.06 2.19 23.59
N ALA A 115 0.43 2.62 24.69
CA ALA A 115 0.96 3.64 25.58
C ALA A 115 2.33 3.25 26.17
N GLY A 116 3.21 4.22 26.44
CA GLY A 116 4.53 3.95 27.00
C GLY A 116 5.54 5.10 26.93
N THR A 117 6.79 4.80 27.31
CA THR A 117 7.95 5.71 27.28
C THR A 117 9.18 5.02 26.65
N PRO A 118 9.31 4.97 25.31
CA PRO A 118 8.35 5.48 24.32
C PRO A 118 7.13 4.55 24.12
N GLY A 119 6.09 5.08 23.50
CA GLY A 119 4.94 4.30 23.05
C GLY A 119 5.28 3.45 21.82
N THR A 120 4.39 2.52 21.46
CA THR A 120 4.46 1.80 20.17
C THR A 120 3.58 2.51 19.15
N TRP A 121 4.11 2.72 17.96
CA TRP A 121 3.48 3.56 16.94
C TRP A 121 3.18 2.80 15.66
N ALA A 122 2.06 3.13 15.03
CA ALA A 122 1.66 2.63 13.73
C ALA A 122 1.40 3.79 12.76
N LYS A 123 1.62 3.55 11.47
CA LYS A 123 1.22 4.48 10.40
C LYS A 123 -0.21 4.14 9.95
N PRO A 124 -1.22 5.02 10.14
CA PRO A 124 -2.51 4.83 9.51
C PRO A 124 -2.36 4.95 7.99
N GLY A 125 -2.91 4.00 7.24
CA GLY A 125 -2.81 3.99 5.78
C GLY A 125 -1.41 3.71 5.25
N ASN A 126 -0.63 2.86 5.93
CA ASN A 126 0.65 2.38 5.42
C ASN A 126 0.38 1.62 4.12
N THR A 127 0.60 2.24 2.96
CA THR A 127 0.44 1.57 1.68
C THR A 127 1.78 1.05 1.17
N GLY A 128 1.77 -0.10 0.52
CA GLY A 128 2.98 -0.70 -0.01
C GLY A 128 2.68 -1.85 -0.95
N TYR A 129 3.72 -2.31 -1.64
CA TYR A 129 3.64 -3.56 -2.38
C TYR A 129 4.94 -4.35 -2.27
N GLN A 130 4.83 -5.66 -2.41
CA GLN A 130 5.96 -6.58 -2.51
C GLN A 130 5.70 -7.58 -3.63
N ILE A 131 6.72 -7.79 -4.47
CA ILE A 131 6.73 -8.85 -5.48
C ILE A 131 7.61 -9.98 -4.96
N ILE A 132 7.05 -11.18 -4.87
CA ILE A 132 7.71 -12.41 -4.42
C ILE A 132 7.89 -13.30 -5.63
N THR A 133 9.15 -13.52 -6.02
CA THR A 133 9.55 -14.34 -7.21
C THR A 133 10.32 -15.60 -6.83
N SER A 134 10.59 -15.79 -5.54
CA SER A 134 11.14 -17.02 -4.96
C SER A 134 10.30 -17.45 -3.76
N THR A 135 10.12 -18.75 -3.58
CA THR A 135 9.40 -19.30 -2.42
C THR A 135 10.02 -18.75 -1.13
N GLY A 136 9.17 -18.22 -0.25
CA GLY A 136 9.65 -17.47 0.89
C GLY A 136 8.55 -17.01 1.83
N ILE A 137 8.92 -16.08 2.70
CA ILE A 137 8.06 -15.57 3.77
C ILE A 137 7.68 -14.12 3.47
N PHE A 138 6.40 -13.80 3.62
CA PHE A 138 5.86 -12.46 3.74
C PHE A 138 5.48 -12.20 5.20
N ILE A 139 5.89 -11.06 5.76
CA ILE A 139 5.48 -10.65 7.11
C ILE A 139 4.55 -9.46 6.94
N VAL A 140 3.30 -9.60 7.41
CA VAL A 140 2.30 -8.54 7.33
C VAL A 140 2.80 -7.33 8.13
N PRO A 141 2.92 -6.14 7.53
CA PRO A 141 3.41 -4.96 8.24
C PRO A 141 2.50 -4.60 9.42
N LEU A 142 3.06 -3.89 10.41
CA LEU A 142 2.29 -3.41 11.54
C LEU A 142 1.14 -2.50 11.07
N GLY A 143 -0.05 -2.70 11.66
CA GLY A 143 -1.26 -1.92 11.32
C GLY A 143 -2.04 -2.41 10.09
N ILE A 144 -1.52 -3.41 9.36
CA ILE A 144 -2.21 -3.98 8.19
C ILE A 144 -3.11 -5.14 8.60
N VAL A 145 -4.40 -5.00 8.28
CA VAL A 145 -5.44 -6.00 8.56
C VAL A 145 -6.07 -6.58 7.29
N CYS A 146 -5.72 -6.02 6.14
CA CYS A 146 -6.20 -6.47 4.83
C CYS A 146 -5.11 -6.27 3.80
N ILE A 147 -4.96 -7.23 2.88
CA ILE A 147 -4.02 -7.16 1.75
C ILE A 147 -4.75 -7.55 0.47
N TYR A 148 -4.40 -6.93 -0.64
CA TYR A 148 -4.76 -7.40 -1.97
C TYR A 148 -3.63 -8.28 -2.49
N VAL A 149 -3.95 -9.48 -2.96
CA VAL A 149 -2.96 -10.43 -3.45
C VAL A 149 -3.30 -10.83 -4.87
N GLU A 150 -2.29 -10.82 -5.73
CA GLU A 150 -2.32 -11.38 -7.09
C GLU A 150 -1.33 -12.54 -7.18
N LEU A 151 -1.76 -13.70 -7.66
CA LEU A 151 -0.92 -14.87 -7.86
C LEU A 151 -0.91 -15.22 -9.34
N ILE A 152 0.28 -15.58 -9.82
CA ILE A 152 0.51 -16.08 -11.18
C ILE A 152 1.18 -17.44 -11.06
N GLY A 153 0.60 -18.47 -11.66
CA GLY A 153 1.17 -19.82 -11.71
C GLY A 153 2.40 -19.89 -12.62
N GLY A 154 3.24 -20.93 -12.50
CA GLY A 154 4.34 -21.17 -13.43
C GLY A 154 3.81 -21.57 -14.82
N GLY A 155 4.43 -21.11 -15.90
CA GLY A 155 4.08 -21.54 -17.25
C GLY A 155 4.59 -22.95 -17.55
N GLY A 156 3.91 -23.69 -18.41
CA GLY A 156 4.41 -24.98 -18.90
C GLY A 156 5.62 -24.80 -19.83
N GLY A 157 6.44 -25.83 -19.99
CA GLY A 157 7.56 -25.82 -20.93
C GLY A 157 7.15 -26.27 -22.33
N GLY A 158 7.69 -25.63 -23.36
CA GLY A 158 7.41 -25.97 -24.76
C GLY A 158 8.08 -27.28 -25.17
N ALA A 159 7.44 -28.02 -26.06
CA ALA A 159 7.93 -29.29 -26.60
C ALA A 159 9.11 -29.08 -27.56
N GLY A 160 10.00 -30.08 -27.64
CA GLY A 160 11.09 -30.10 -28.61
C GLY A 160 10.59 -30.46 -30.01
N ALA A 161 11.22 -29.89 -31.04
CA ALA A 161 10.89 -30.21 -32.43
C ALA A 161 11.57 -31.50 -32.91
N THR A 162 11.01 -32.07 -33.97
CA THR A 162 11.61 -33.17 -34.73
C THR A 162 12.58 -32.59 -35.77
N GLY A 163 13.69 -33.27 -36.05
CA GLY A 163 14.62 -32.98 -37.13
C GLY A 163 14.25 -33.80 -38.36
N GLY A 164 13.97 -33.13 -39.49
CA GLY A 164 13.53 -33.76 -40.72
C GLY A 164 13.32 -32.73 -41.84
N ILE A 165 13.43 -33.15 -43.10
CA ILE A 165 13.21 -32.28 -44.29
C ILE A 165 11.77 -31.70 -44.32
N TYR A 166 10.83 -32.34 -43.62
CA TYR A 166 9.45 -31.86 -43.44
C TYR A 166 9.12 -31.55 -41.96
N ALA A 167 10.14 -31.26 -41.15
CA ALA A 167 9.95 -30.96 -39.75
C ALA A 167 9.18 -29.67 -39.55
N GLN A 168 8.00 -29.77 -38.94
CA GLN A 168 7.24 -28.61 -38.49
C GLN A 168 7.69 -28.22 -37.07
N GLY A 169 7.35 -27.00 -36.68
CA GLY A 169 7.54 -26.53 -35.31
C GLY A 169 6.77 -27.38 -34.31
N ALA A 170 7.28 -27.48 -33.09
CA ALA A 170 6.54 -28.05 -31.97
C ALA A 170 5.59 -27.01 -31.36
N ALA A 171 4.54 -27.47 -30.68
CA ALA A 171 3.59 -26.60 -30.01
C ALA A 171 4.21 -25.86 -28.80
N GLY A 172 3.75 -24.63 -28.56
CA GLY A 172 4.01 -23.92 -27.31
C GLY A 172 3.16 -24.46 -26.15
N ALA A 173 3.62 -24.25 -24.93
CA ALA A 173 2.92 -24.65 -23.71
C ALA A 173 1.96 -23.59 -23.19
N GLY A 174 1.10 -23.97 -22.25
CA GLY A 174 0.14 -23.07 -21.63
C GLY A 174 0.78 -22.16 -20.59
N ALA A 175 0.25 -20.95 -20.43
CA ALA A 175 0.64 -20.06 -19.34
C ALA A 175 0.08 -20.52 -17.99
N GLY A 176 0.66 -20.05 -16.90
CA GLY A 176 0.08 -20.20 -15.56
C GLY A 176 -1.27 -19.48 -15.43
N GLY A 177 -2.11 -19.98 -14.52
CA GLY A 177 -3.35 -19.32 -14.14
C GLY A 177 -3.10 -18.03 -13.36
N TYR A 178 -4.15 -17.24 -13.21
CA TYR A 178 -4.14 -16.01 -12.42
C TYR A 178 -5.30 -16.02 -11.41
N VAL A 179 -4.99 -15.62 -10.19
CA VAL A 179 -6.00 -15.32 -9.16
C VAL A 179 -5.70 -14.03 -8.45
N ALA A 180 -6.73 -13.28 -8.08
CA ALA A 180 -6.57 -12.12 -7.23
C ALA A 180 -7.74 -11.84 -6.30
N GLY A 181 -7.46 -11.18 -5.19
CA GLY A 181 -8.49 -10.78 -4.24
C GLY A 181 -7.95 -10.22 -2.94
N TRP A 182 -8.88 -9.75 -2.11
CA TRP A 182 -8.59 -9.26 -0.77
C TRP A 182 -8.55 -10.40 0.24
N LEU A 183 -7.57 -10.37 1.13
CA LEU A 183 -7.41 -11.30 2.25
C LEU A 183 -7.32 -10.53 3.55
N HIS A 184 -8.11 -10.93 4.54
CA HIS A 184 -7.96 -10.47 5.91
C HIS A 184 -6.74 -11.12 6.55
N VAL A 185 -5.94 -10.31 7.22
CA VAL A 185 -4.69 -10.74 7.87
C VAL A 185 -4.57 -10.11 9.25
N THR A 186 -3.64 -10.63 10.05
CA THR A 186 -3.28 -10.01 11.33
C THR A 186 -1.94 -9.28 11.19
N PRO A 187 -1.76 -8.09 11.79
CA PRO A 187 -0.44 -7.45 11.83
C PRO A 187 0.63 -8.39 12.35
N LEU A 188 1.82 -8.38 11.72
CA LEU A 188 2.96 -9.26 12.00
C LEU A 188 2.72 -10.75 11.70
N GLN A 189 1.60 -11.12 11.07
CA GLN A 189 1.38 -12.48 10.61
C GLN A 189 2.47 -12.88 9.61
N VAL A 190 3.02 -14.07 9.80
CA VAL A 190 4.01 -14.69 8.92
C VAL A 190 3.27 -15.59 7.94
N ILE A 191 3.39 -15.32 6.65
CA ILE A 191 2.72 -16.05 5.57
C ILE A 191 3.79 -16.64 4.64
N THR A 192 3.73 -17.95 4.41
CA THR A 192 4.59 -18.60 3.41
C THR A 192 3.94 -18.52 2.04
N GLY A 193 4.64 -17.90 1.08
CA GLY A 193 4.29 -17.94 -0.34
C GLY A 193 5.09 -19.01 -1.05
N VAL A 194 4.42 -19.86 -1.84
CA VAL A 194 5.07 -20.85 -2.71
C VAL A 194 4.99 -20.35 -4.14
N ILE A 195 6.14 -20.28 -4.80
CA ILE A 195 6.22 -19.88 -6.21
C ILE A 195 6.25 -21.12 -7.09
N GLY A 196 5.31 -21.18 -8.04
CA GLY A 196 5.28 -22.22 -9.06
C GLY A 196 6.48 -22.09 -10.01
N ALA A 197 7.31 -23.12 -10.08
CA ALA A 197 8.41 -23.16 -11.04
C ALA A 197 7.91 -23.22 -12.48
N GLY A 198 8.65 -22.66 -13.43
CA GLY A 198 8.40 -22.89 -14.86
C GLY A 198 8.62 -24.36 -15.24
N GLY A 199 7.82 -24.85 -16.19
CA GLY A 199 7.99 -26.19 -16.76
C GLY A 199 9.27 -26.30 -17.59
N THR A 200 9.94 -27.45 -17.54
CA THR A 200 11.19 -27.70 -18.27
C THR A 200 10.96 -27.74 -19.78
N ALA A 201 11.94 -27.26 -20.56
CA ALA A 201 11.90 -27.40 -22.02
C ALA A 201 11.94 -28.87 -22.47
N GLY A 202 11.17 -29.20 -23.50
CA GLY A 202 11.28 -30.48 -24.19
C GLY A 202 12.52 -30.51 -25.10
N ASN A 203 13.27 -31.61 -25.04
CA ASN A 203 14.44 -31.82 -25.90
C ASN A 203 14.00 -32.07 -27.35
N GLY A 204 14.67 -31.40 -28.30
CA GLY A 204 14.53 -31.71 -29.72
C GLY A 204 15.11 -33.09 -30.04
N SER A 205 14.71 -33.66 -31.17
CA SER A 205 15.22 -34.95 -31.64
C SER A 205 15.63 -34.86 -33.11
N SER A 206 16.76 -35.44 -33.50
CA SER A 206 17.24 -35.45 -34.89
C SER A 206 16.72 -36.63 -35.71
N THR A 207 16.18 -37.66 -35.05
CA THR A 207 15.79 -38.93 -35.69
C THR A 207 14.38 -39.40 -35.34
N GLY A 208 13.61 -38.59 -34.59
CA GLY A 208 12.27 -38.96 -34.17
C GLY A 208 11.48 -37.80 -33.56
N ILE A 209 10.35 -38.13 -32.93
CA ILE A 209 9.49 -37.16 -32.26
C ILE A 209 10.28 -36.53 -31.08
N GLY A 210 10.26 -35.20 -30.98
CA GLY A 210 10.87 -34.49 -29.84
C GLY A 210 10.21 -34.87 -28.51
N ALA A 211 10.76 -34.41 -27.38
CA ALA A 211 10.18 -34.65 -26.07
C ALA A 211 9.13 -33.59 -25.72
N ALA A 212 8.16 -33.98 -24.88
CA ALA A 212 7.26 -33.03 -24.24
C ALA A 212 8.04 -32.08 -23.32
N GLY A 213 7.53 -30.87 -23.12
CA GLY A 213 7.98 -30.05 -22.00
C GLY A 213 7.40 -30.54 -20.66
N GLY A 214 7.77 -29.86 -19.57
CA GLY A 214 7.23 -30.09 -18.23
C GLY A 214 6.00 -29.22 -17.94
N VAL A 215 5.15 -29.68 -17.02
CA VAL A 215 4.06 -28.85 -16.45
C VAL A 215 4.65 -27.74 -15.58
N GLY A 216 4.04 -26.55 -15.59
CA GLY A 216 4.37 -25.50 -14.63
C GLY A 216 3.92 -25.84 -13.21
N GLY A 217 4.69 -25.39 -12.23
CA GLY A 217 4.33 -25.47 -10.81
C GLY A 217 3.19 -24.52 -10.44
N SER A 218 2.49 -24.83 -9.36
CA SER A 218 1.44 -23.97 -8.81
C SER A 218 2.01 -22.93 -7.85
N THR A 219 1.47 -21.71 -7.91
CA THR A 219 1.76 -20.63 -6.96
C THR A 219 0.66 -20.59 -5.91
N THR A 220 1.01 -20.55 -4.62
CA THR A 220 0.04 -20.54 -3.51
C THR A 220 0.37 -19.47 -2.48
N PHE A 221 -0.68 -18.84 -1.94
CA PHE A 221 -0.58 -17.85 -0.88
C PHE A 221 -1.86 -17.90 -0.05
N LEU A 222 -1.76 -18.32 1.21
CA LEU A 222 -2.93 -18.61 2.07
C LEU A 222 -3.94 -19.54 1.34
N THR A 223 -5.17 -19.07 1.15
CA THR A 223 -6.26 -19.83 0.50
C THR A 223 -6.28 -19.69 -1.02
N PHE A 224 -5.41 -18.84 -1.60
CA PHE A 224 -5.36 -18.61 -3.04
C PHE A 224 -4.38 -19.58 -3.71
N THR A 225 -4.77 -20.11 -4.86
CA THR A 225 -3.92 -20.98 -5.69
C THR A 225 -4.06 -20.59 -7.16
N ALA A 226 -2.93 -20.32 -7.81
CA ALA A 226 -2.82 -20.21 -9.25
C ALA A 226 -2.09 -21.45 -9.78
N TYR A 227 -2.79 -22.33 -10.51
CA TYR A 227 -2.19 -23.53 -11.08
C TYR A 227 -1.24 -23.19 -12.21
N GLY A 228 -0.20 -24.01 -12.37
CA GLY A 228 0.71 -23.88 -13.50
C GLY A 228 0.06 -24.29 -14.83
N GLY A 229 0.66 -23.82 -15.92
CA GLY A 229 0.24 -24.19 -17.27
C GLY A 229 0.64 -25.61 -17.62
N ASN A 230 -0.18 -26.28 -18.45
CA ASN A 230 0.14 -27.61 -18.95
C ASN A 230 1.29 -27.57 -19.94
N GLN A 231 2.08 -28.64 -19.97
CA GLN A 231 3.09 -28.88 -21.00
C GLN A 231 2.45 -28.97 -22.39
N SER A 232 3.23 -28.68 -23.43
CA SER A 232 2.86 -29.14 -24.77
C SER A 232 3.36 -30.56 -25.02
N LEU A 233 2.60 -31.30 -25.82
CA LEU A 233 2.95 -32.65 -26.25
C LEU A 233 3.62 -32.59 -27.62
N PRO A 234 4.69 -33.37 -27.83
CA PRO A 234 5.38 -33.40 -29.09
C PRO A 234 4.54 -34.19 -30.10
N GLY A 235 4.66 -33.81 -31.37
CA GLY A 235 4.03 -34.52 -32.47
C GLY A 235 4.84 -34.33 -33.74
N ALA A 236 4.73 -35.27 -34.67
CA ALA A 236 5.28 -35.10 -36.00
C ALA A 236 4.35 -34.18 -36.80
N GLY A 237 4.76 -32.94 -37.05
CA GLY A 237 3.95 -32.00 -37.81
C GLY A 237 2.86 -31.31 -36.98
N ALA A 238 1.73 -31.00 -37.63
CA ALA A 238 0.51 -30.42 -37.04
C ALA A 238 -0.19 -31.32 -35.99
N ALA A 239 0.40 -32.47 -35.65
CA ALA A 239 -0.08 -33.40 -34.63
C ALA A 239 0.45 -33.10 -33.22
N SER A 240 1.28 -32.06 -33.04
CA SER A 240 1.61 -31.61 -31.68
C SER A 240 0.34 -31.15 -30.94
N THR A 241 0.37 -31.02 -29.62
CA THR A 241 -0.79 -30.49 -28.86
C THR A 241 -0.31 -29.36 -27.98
N ALA A 242 -0.91 -28.18 -28.14
CA ALA A 242 -0.57 -27.03 -27.33
C ALA A 242 -0.96 -27.25 -25.87
N GLY A 243 -0.14 -26.72 -24.97
CA GLY A 243 -0.45 -26.76 -23.54
C GLY A 243 -1.62 -25.83 -23.22
N VAL A 244 -2.58 -26.35 -22.46
CA VAL A 244 -3.70 -25.55 -21.91
C VAL A 244 -3.20 -24.70 -20.76
N GLY A 245 -3.65 -23.45 -20.66
CA GLY A 245 -3.27 -22.60 -19.55
C GLY A 245 -3.88 -23.03 -18.21
N GLY A 246 -3.15 -22.77 -17.13
CA GLY A 246 -3.55 -23.11 -15.76
C GLY A 246 -4.80 -22.36 -15.30
N LEU A 247 -5.54 -22.96 -14.37
CA LEU A 247 -6.71 -22.34 -13.74
C LEU A 247 -6.32 -21.67 -12.42
N GLY A 248 -7.22 -20.84 -11.90
CA GLY A 248 -7.11 -20.28 -10.56
C GLY A 248 -8.20 -20.81 -9.63
N LEU A 249 -7.95 -20.80 -8.32
CA LEU A 249 -8.91 -21.16 -7.27
C LEU A 249 -8.81 -20.29 -6.02
N GLY A 250 -9.91 -20.24 -5.28
CA GLY A 250 -9.96 -19.67 -3.93
C GLY A 250 -10.10 -18.15 -3.85
N ALA A 251 -10.17 -17.46 -4.99
CA ALA A 251 -10.26 -16.00 -5.07
C ALA A 251 -11.49 -15.54 -5.87
N PRO A 252 -11.99 -14.31 -5.66
CA PRO A 252 -13.12 -13.76 -6.41
C PRO A 252 -12.77 -13.44 -7.88
N LEU A 253 -11.52 -13.03 -8.17
CA LEU A 253 -11.03 -12.84 -9.54
C LEU A 253 -10.16 -14.02 -9.94
N ILE A 254 -10.58 -14.73 -11.00
CA ILE A 254 -9.91 -15.91 -11.53
C ILE A 254 -9.83 -15.76 -13.04
N THR A 255 -8.64 -15.95 -13.61
CA THR A 255 -8.43 -15.95 -15.06
C THR A 255 -7.59 -17.16 -15.45
N GLN A 256 -8.03 -17.89 -16.47
CA GLN A 256 -7.24 -19.00 -17.02
C GLN A 256 -6.04 -18.46 -17.82
N GLY A 257 -4.89 -19.13 -17.71
CA GLY A 257 -3.74 -18.90 -18.58
C GLY A 257 -4.09 -19.03 -20.06
N GLN A 258 -3.39 -18.30 -20.93
CA GLN A 258 -3.55 -18.52 -22.36
C GLN A 258 -3.02 -19.90 -22.74
N THR A 259 -3.73 -20.56 -23.66
CA THR A 259 -3.26 -21.78 -24.30
C THR A 259 -2.14 -21.42 -25.27
N GLY A 260 -1.11 -22.26 -25.36
CA GLY A 260 -0.07 -22.09 -26.39
C GLY A 260 -0.64 -22.22 -27.80
N ASN A 261 0.14 -21.83 -28.81
CA ASN A 261 -0.25 -22.01 -30.20
C ASN A 261 0.60 -23.10 -30.88
N GLN A 262 0.05 -23.64 -31.97
CA GLN A 262 0.80 -24.43 -32.94
C GLN A 262 1.04 -23.59 -34.18
N VAL A 263 2.27 -23.59 -34.66
CA VAL A 263 2.59 -23.01 -35.96
C VAL A 263 3.22 -24.12 -36.81
N SER A 264 2.53 -24.49 -37.89
CA SER A 264 2.93 -25.59 -38.78
C SER A 264 4.16 -25.26 -39.65
N THR A 265 4.62 -24.01 -39.62
CA THR A 265 5.78 -23.51 -40.36
C THR A 265 6.70 -22.75 -39.42
N PRO A 266 8.04 -22.87 -39.54
CA PRO A 266 8.98 -22.10 -38.74
C PRO A 266 8.63 -20.59 -38.71
N PRO A 267 8.77 -19.90 -37.56
CA PRO A 267 9.27 -20.37 -36.26
C PRO A 267 8.29 -21.29 -35.49
N GLY A 268 8.78 -22.04 -34.50
CA GLY A 268 7.98 -22.95 -33.67
C GLY A 268 6.76 -22.29 -33.01
N GLY A 269 5.85 -23.11 -32.45
CA GLY A 269 4.64 -22.63 -31.79
C GLY A 269 4.92 -21.65 -30.66
N LEU A 270 4.26 -20.49 -30.67
CA LEU A 270 4.37 -19.53 -29.58
C LEU A 270 3.81 -20.12 -28.29
N GLY A 271 4.49 -19.89 -27.17
CA GLY A 271 3.94 -20.19 -25.85
C GLY A 271 2.73 -19.31 -25.55
N GLY A 272 1.85 -19.76 -24.65
CA GLY A 272 0.73 -18.94 -24.18
C GLY A 272 1.25 -17.72 -23.42
N ASN A 273 0.68 -16.54 -23.67
CA ASN A 273 1.04 -15.37 -22.87
C ASN A 273 0.45 -15.48 -21.45
N ALA A 274 1.09 -14.83 -20.49
CA ALA A 274 0.60 -14.74 -19.13
C ALA A 274 -0.86 -14.25 -19.08
N ALA A 275 -1.68 -14.86 -18.22
CA ALA A 275 -3.11 -14.55 -18.08
C ALA A 275 -3.41 -13.06 -17.79
N ASN A 276 -2.49 -12.36 -17.13
CA ASN A 276 -2.65 -10.97 -16.72
C ASN A 276 -2.20 -9.97 -17.81
N GLY A 277 -1.58 -10.42 -18.91
CA GLY A 277 -1.14 -9.56 -20.03
C GLY A 277 -0.11 -8.47 -19.71
N ALA A 278 0.19 -8.21 -18.44
CA ALA A 278 1.01 -7.10 -17.96
C ALA A 278 2.35 -7.52 -17.34
N TYR A 279 2.52 -8.82 -17.02
CA TYR A 279 3.71 -9.33 -16.33
C TYR A 279 4.39 -10.47 -17.11
N THR A 280 5.72 -10.48 -17.12
CA THR A 280 6.56 -11.54 -17.71
C THR A 280 6.57 -12.86 -16.91
N TYR A 281 5.69 -12.99 -15.91
CA TYR A 281 5.63 -14.17 -15.03
C TYR A 281 4.63 -15.18 -15.58
N GLY A 282 4.94 -16.46 -15.43
CA GLY A 282 4.03 -17.55 -15.78
C GLY A 282 3.79 -17.75 -17.28
N GLU A 283 4.57 -17.11 -18.16
CA GLU A 283 4.46 -17.31 -19.61
C GLU A 283 4.75 -18.76 -20.00
N GLY A 284 3.99 -19.31 -20.94
CA GLY A 284 4.24 -20.64 -21.50
C GLY A 284 5.52 -20.64 -22.34
N GLY A 285 6.28 -21.73 -22.28
CA GLY A 285 7.45 -21.93 -23.10
C GLY A 285 7.09 -22.10 -24.59
N GLN A 286 7.87 -21.47 -25.47
CA GLN A 286 7.76 -21.64 -26.92
C GLN A 286 8.18 -23.07 -27.32
N GLY A 287 7.52 -23.63 -28.34
CA GLY A 287 7.91 -24.89 -28.93
C GLY A 287 9.19 -24.76 -29.77
N GLY A 288 9.92 -25.86 -29.90
CA GLY A 288 11.09 -25.93 -30.76
C GLY A 288 10.76 -25.70 -32.24
N SER A 289 11.77 -25.34 -33.03
CA SER A 289 11.67 -25.19 -34.48
C SER A 289 12.37 -26.34 -35.19
N GLY A 290 11.76 -26.87 -36.25
CA GLY A 290 12.44 -27.75 -37.19
C GLY A 290 13.31 -26.92 -38.14
N GLN A 291 14.61 -27.19 -38.22
CA GLN A 291 15.49 -26.57 -39.21
C GLN A 291 15.77 -27.52 -40.38
N ASN A 292 16.03 -26.96 -41.56
CA ASN A 292 16.28 -27.66 -42.83
C ASN A 292 17.48 -28.65 -42.80
N ASN A 293 18.24 -28.72 -41.70
CA ASN A 293 19.44 -29.55 -41.55
C ASN A 293 19.21 -30.81 -40.68
N ASN A 294 17.98 -31.29 -40.54
CA ASN A 294 17.63 -32.45 -39.69
C ASN A 294 17.98 -32.30 -38.20
N VAL A 295 18.06 -31.07 -37.69
CA VAL A 295 18.24 -30.82 -36.25
C VAL A 295 16.98 -30.13 -35.73
N GLY A 296 16.20 -30.84 -34.92
CA GLY A 296 15.10 -30.25 -34.16
C GLY A 296 15.68 -29.45 -32.99
N THR A 297 15.23 -28.21 -32.79
CA THR A 297 15.65 -27.45 -31.60
C THR A 297 14.84 -27.87 -30.37
N ASN A 298 15.43 -27.66 -29.20
CA ASN A 298 14.70 -27.73 -27.95
C ASN A 298 13.57 -26.68 -27.93
N GLY A 299 12.55 -26.95 -27.14
CA GLY A 299 11.61 -25.91 -26.72
C GLY A 299 12.26 -24.93 -25.74
N VAL A 300 11.45 -24.01 -25.24
CA VAL A 300 11.82 -23.05 -24.20
C VAL A 300 11.15 -23.45 -22.89
N ALA A 301 11.83 -23.23 -21.76
CA ALA A 301 11.23 -23.43 -20.45
C ALA A 301 10.12 -22.39 -20.22
N GLY A 302 9.12 -22.73 -19.41
CA GLY A 302 8.11 -21.77 -18.98
C GLY A 302 8.67 -20.74 -18.00
N GLY A 303 8.00 -19.59 -17.88
CA GLY A 303 8.30 -18.59 -16.87
C GLY A 303 7.88 -19.07 -15.47
N ASN A 304 8.65 -18.70 -14.45
CA ASN A 304 8.24 -18.89 -13.06
C ASN A 304 7.00 -18.05 -12.75
N GLY A 305 6.20 -18.50 -11.78
CA GLY A 305 5.12 -17.73 -11.20
C GLY A 305 5.60 -16.55 -10.36
N ALA A 306 4.65 -15.80 -9.82
CA ALA A 306 4.92 -14.70 -8.90
C ALA A 306 3.74 -14.45 -7.98
N ILE A 307 4.00 -13.79 -6.85
CA ILE A 307 2.98 -13.27 -5.94
C ILE A 307 3.21 -11.77 -5.81
N ILE A 308 2.17 -10.97 -6.01
CA ILE A 308 2.17 -9.53 -5.79
C ILE A 308 1.24 -9.28 -4.60
N VAL A 309 1.78 -8.71 -3.54
CA VAL A 309 1.01 -8.32 -2.36
C VAL A 309 0.96 -6.81 -2.32
N THR A 310 -0.23 -6.23 -2.15
CA THR A 310 -0.45 -4.80 -1.94
C THR A 310 -1.21 -4.60 -0.63
N TRP A 311 -0.86 -3.58 0.14
CA TRP A 311 -1.52 -3.22 1.38
C TRP A 311 -1.63 -1.71 1.51
#